data_AF-A0A2D4G050-F1
#
_entry.id   AF-A0A2D4G050-F1
#
_cell.length_a   1.000
_cell.length_b   1.000
_cell.length_c   1.000
_cell.angle_alpha   90.00
_cell.angle_beta   90.00
_cell.angle_gamma   90.00
#
_symmetry.space_group_name_H-M   'P 1'
#
loop_
_entity.id
_entity.type
_entity.pdbx_description
1 polymer ?
#
loop_
_entity_poly.entity_id
_entity_poly.type
_entity_poly.pdbx_seq_one_letter_code
_entity_poly.pdbx_strand_id
1 'polypeptide(L)'
;EANFIETGLEQMKHVYTELNLASLKLGKAIQRKKEDNLSRELKLAMQLLRNSFFRNESCKAAALGTHLISILHSLWPWLLMDDSLMQEALHLLCTYTANYPSGSSLCSFQTTQRTAAGNPL
;
A
#
# COMPACT_ATOMS: atom_id res chain seq x y z
N GLU A 1 -9.52 -13.31 8.14
CA GLU A 1 -8.57 -12.28 7.63
C GLU A 1 -8.26 -12.41 6.14
N ALA A 2 -7.92 -13.59 5.62
CA ALA A 2 -7.61 -13.79 4.19
C ALA A 2 -8.70 -13.22 3.23
N ASN A 3 -9.98 -13.48 3.52
CA ASN A 3 -11.10 -12.96 2.71
C ASN A 3 -11.15 -11.43 2.65
N PHE A 4 -10.73 -10.72 3.70
CA PHE A 4 -10.78 -9.25 3.71
C PHE A 4 -9.68 -8.64 2.84
N ILE A 5 -8.50 -9.26 2.83
CA ILE A 5 -7.38 -8.85 1.97
C ILE A 5 -7.73 -9.12 0.50
N GLU A 6 -8.31 -10.29 0.23
CA GLU A 6 -8.78 -10.66 -1.10
C GLU A 6 -9.85 -9.69 -1.61
N THR A 7 -10.87 -9.36 -0.80
CA THR A 7 -11.89 -8.37 -1.16
C THR A 7 -11.29 -6.97 -1.39
N GLY A 8 -10.36 -6.52 -0.54
CA GLY A 8 -9.69 -5.23 -0.75
C GLY A 8 -8.89 -5.18 -2.05
N LEU A 9 -8.24 -6.28 -2.40
CA LEU A 9 -7.47 -6.40 -3.64
C LEU A 9 -8.37 -6.49 -4.88
N GLU A 10 -9.46 -7.25 -4.79
CA GLU A 10 -10.47 -7.31 -5.84
C GLU A 10 -11.08 -5.95 -6.11
N GLN A 11 -11.34 -5.16 -5.06
CA GLN A 11 -11.78 -3.78 -5.20
C GLN A 11 -10.76 -2.93 -5.98
N MET A 12 -9.46 -3.05 -5.67
CA MET A 12 -8.41 -2.34 -6.41
C MET A 12 -8.35 -2.76 -7.89
N LYS A 13 -8.51 -4.06 -8.20
CA LYS A 13 -8.56 -4.58 -9.58
C LYS A 13 -9.79 -4.09 -10.34
N HIS A 14 -10.94 -4.04 -9.67
CA HIS A 14 -12.17 -3.51 -10.22
C HIS A 14 -12.01 -2.03 -10.59
N VAL A 15 -11.48 -1.22 -9.66
CA VAL A 15 -11.21 0.20 -9.89
C VAL A 15 -10.23 0.41 -11.05
N TYR A 16 -9.16 -0.38 -11.14
CA TYR A 16 -8.23 -0.32 -12.29
C TYR A 16 -8.94 -0.50 -13.63
N THR A 17 -9.79 -1.51 -13.74
CA THR A 17 -10.50 -1.83 -14.99
C THR A 17 -11.46 -0.70 -15.37
N GLU A 18 -12.18 -0.17 -14.38
CA GLU A 18 -13.12 0.94 -14.57
C GLU A 18 -12.42 2.26 -14.93
N LEU A 19 -11.27 2.56 -14.34
CA LEU A 19 -10.44 3.73 -14.69
C LEU A 19 -9.93 3.63 -16.13
N ASN A 20 -9.47 2.45 -16.54
CA ASN A 20 -9.00 2.24 -17.91
C ASN A 20 -10.14 2.38 -18.94
N LEU A 21 -11.33 1.84 -18.64
CA LEU A 21 -12.53 2.00 -19.46
C LEU A 21 -13.05 3.45 -19.49
N ALA A 22 -12.94 4.18 -18.38
CA ALA A 22 -13.29 5.59 -18.28
C ALA A 22 -12.36 6.45 -19.17
N SER A 23 -11.06 6.17 -19.15
CA SER A 23 -10.04 6.85 -19.98
C SER A 23 -10.32 6.73 -21.50
N LEU A 24 -10.82 5.58 -21.94
CA LEU A 24 -11.14 5.32 -23.35
C LEU A 24 -12.43 6.02 -23.82
N LYS A 25 -13.31 6.43 -22.90
CA LYS A 25 -14.62 7.03 -23.23
C LYS A 25 -14.54 8.56 -23.18
N LEU A 26 -14.55 9.19 -24.35
CA LEU A 26 -14.44 10.65 -24.55
C LEU A 26 -15.69 11.43 -24.04
N GLY A 27 -15.82 11.67 -22.72
CA GLY A 27 -16.97 12.35 -22.10
C GLY A 27 -16.61 13.24 -20.90
N LYS A 28 -15.97 14.39 -21.15
CA LYS A 28 -15.14 15.12 -20.17
C LYS A 28 -15.76 15.48 -18.79
N ALA A 29 -17.07 15.70 -18.66
CA ALA A 29 -17.68 16.13 -17.39
C ALA A 29 -18.20 14.97 -16.51
N ILE A 30 -18.86 13.98 -17.13
CA ILE A 30 -19.33 12.77 -16.42
C ILE A 30 -18.15 11.86 -16.08
N GLN A 31 -17.10 11.86 -16.90
CA GLN A 31 -15.86 11.12 -16.64
C GLN A 31 -15.12 11.62 -15.41
N ARG A 32 -14.91 12.94 -15.26
CA ARG A 32 -14.22 13.49 -14.08
C ARG A 32 -14.91 13.10 -12.78
N LYS A 33 -16.24 13.21 -12.72
CA LYS A 33 -17.00 12.80 -11.52
C LYS A 33 -16.90 11.29 -11.24
N LYS A 34 -16.82 10.46 -12.29
CA LYS A 34 -16.63 9.01 -12.15
C LYS A 34 -15.21 8.69 -11.67
N GLU A 35 -14.21 9.36 -12.22
CA GLU A 35 -12.80 9.26 -11.83
C GLU A 35 -12.62 9.66 -10.36
N ASP A 36 -13.22 10.76 -9.92
CA ASP A 36 -13.20 11.20 -8.52
C ASP A 36 -13.76 10.15 -7.55
N ASN A 37 -14.84 9.47 -7.94
CA ASN A 37 -15.43 8.39 -7.14
C ASN A 37 -14.51 7.16 -7.08
N LEU A 38 -13.92 6.78 -8.23
CA LEU A 38 -12.96 5.67 -8.33
C LEU A 38 -11.70 5.94 -7.51
N SER A 39 -11.18 7.16 -7.53
CA SER A 39 -10.05 7.59 -6.71
C SER A 39 -10.37 7.50 -5.21
N ARG A 40 -11.59 7.86 -4.81
CA ARG A 40 -12.03 7.72 -3.41
C ARG A 40 -12.14 6.26 -2.98
N GLU A 41 -12.71 5.40 -3.81
CA GLU A 41 -12.79 3.96 -3.52
C GLU A 41 -11.40 3.34 -3.42
N LEU A 42 -10.50 3.69 -4.33
CA LEU A 42 -9.11 3.22 -4.31
C LEU A 42 -8.39 3.63 -3.02
N LYS A 43 -8.57 4.88 -2.61
CA LYS A 43 -8.03 5.40 -1.35
C LYS A 43 -8.54 4.63 -0.13
N LEU A 44 -9.85 4.38 -0.07
CA LEU A 44 -10.44 3.59 1.01
C LEU A 44 -9.91 2.15 1.04
N ALA A 45 -9.79 1.50 -0.12
CA ALA A 45 -9.22 0.16 -0.22
C ALA A 45 -7.77 0.13 0.28
N MET A 46 -6.95 1.11 -0.11
CA MET A 46 -5.56 1.22 0.36
C MET A 46 -5.47 1.45 1.88
N GLN A 47 -6.34 2.28 2.44
CA GLN A 47 -6.38 2.51 3.89
C GLN A 47 -6.80 1.27 4.67
N LEU A 48 -7.78 0.50 4.15
CA LEU A 48 -8.21 -0.77 4.74
C LEU A 48 -7.07 -1.79 4.73
N LEU A 49 -6.39 -1.96 3.58
CA LEU A 49 -5.22 -2.83 3.47
C LEU A 49 -4.09 -2.40 4.41
N ARG A 50 -3.81 -1.10 4.51
CA ARG A 50 -2.81 -0.56 5.43
C ARG A 50 -3.14 -0.91 6.87
N ASN A 51 -4.40 -0.77 7.27
CA ASN A 51 -4.85 -1.16 8.61
C ASN A 51 -4.71 -2.67 8.84
N SER A 52 -5.00 -3.49 7.82
CA SER A 52 -4.80 -4.95 7.90
C SER A 52 -3.34 -5.37 7.98
N PHE A 53 -2.41 -4.60 7.40
CA PHE A 53 -0.98 -4.88 7.46
C PHE A 53 -0.31 -4.34 8.72
N PHE A 54 -0.90 -3.35 9.38
CA PHE A 54 -0.31 -2.75 10.55
C PHE A 54 -0.13 -3.77 11.68
N ARG A 55 1.13 -4.10 11.99
CA ARG A 55 1.54 -5.06 13.02
C ARG A 55 0.99 -6.49 12.83
N ASN A 56 0.62 -6.86 11.61
CA ASN A 56 0.06 -8.18 11.30
C ASN A 56 0.86 -8.87 10.19
N GLU A 57 1.82 -9.70 10.58
CA GLU A 57 2.72 -10.41 9.67
C GLU A 57 1.99 -11.50 8.86
N SER A 58 0.95 -12.12 9.41
CA SER A 58 0.10 -13.07 8.70
C SER A 58 -0.63 -12.43 7.51
N CYS A 59 -1.13 -11.20 7.68
CA CYS A 59 -1.79 -10.46 6.61
C CYS A 59 -0.79 -10.02 5.52
N LYS A 60 0.43 -9.64 5.91
CA LYS A 60 1.52 -9.33 4.94
C LYS A 60 1.95 -10.56 4.15
N ALA A 61 2.09 -11.71 4.81
CA ALA A 61 2.43 -12.98 4.17
C ALA A 61 1.35 -13.44 3.19
N ALA A 62 0.07 -13.29 3.54
CA ALA A 62 -1.04 -13.54 2.62
C ALA A 62 -1.00 -12.62 1.40
N ALA A 63 -0.68 -11.33 1.59
CA ALA A 63 -0.57 -10.37 0.50
C ALA A 63 0.63 -10.62 -0.44
N LEU A 64 1.67 -11.30 0.02
CA LEU A 64 2.79 -11.74 -0.82
C LEU A 64 2.31 -12.69 -1.94
N GLY A 65 1.32 -13.54 -1.66
CA GLY A 65 0.71 -14.44 -2.64
C GLY A 65 -0.25 -13.75 -3.61
N THR A 66 -0.68 -12.52 -3.33
CA THR A 66 -1.78 -11.88 -4.06
C THR A 66 -1.36 -10.77 -5.01
N HIS A 67 -0.06 -10.62 -5.32
CA HIS A 67 0.43 -9.69 -6.36
C HIS A 67 0.09 -8.21 -6.10
N LEU A 68 -0.02 -7.79 -4.84
CA LEU A 68 -0.29 -6.40 -4.45
C LEU A 68 0.62 -5.40 -5.17
N ILE A 69 1.92 -5.71 -5.26
CA ILE A 69 2.91 -4.86 -5.95
C ILE A 69 2.59 -4.72 -7.45
N SER A 70 2.18 -5.80 -8.12
CA SER A 70 1.85 -5.76 -9.55
C SER A 70 0.62 -4.89 -9.83
N ILE A 71 -0.36 -4.87 -8.91
CA ILE A 71 -1.56 -4.04 -9.02
C ILE A 71 -1.23 -2.58 -8.76
N LEU A 72 -0.44 -2.28 -7.72
CA LEU A 72 0.07 -0.94 -7.45
C LEU A 72 0.87 -0.39 -8.63
N HIS A 73 1.74 -1.21 -9.23
CA HIS A 73 2.54 -0.82 -10.39
C HIS A 73 1.67 -0.51 -11.61
N SER A 74 0.58 -1.27 -11.84
CA SER A 74 -0.35 -1.01 -12.93
C SER A 74 -1.17 0.26 -12.73
N LEU A 75 -1.43 0.63 -11.46
CA LEU A 75 -2.12 1.85 -11.08
C LEU A 75 -1.20 3.08 -11.01
N TRP A 76 0.12 2.90 -11.15
CA TRP A 76 1.12 3.95 -10.98
C TRP A 76 0.85 5.24 -11.77
N PRO A 77 0.44 5.19 -13.05
CA PRO A 77 0.11 6.41 -13.80
C PRO A 77 -1.03 7.20 -13.16
N TRP A 78 -2.02 6.52 -12.58
CA TRP A 78 -3.16 7.14 -11.90
C TRP A 78 -2.78 7.71 -10.53
N LEU A 79 -1.90 7.02 -9.80
CA LEU A 79 -1.33 7.53 -8.55
C LEU A 79 -0.59 8.86 -8.80
N LEU A 80 0.17 8.95 -9.89
CA LEU A 80 0.93 10.16 -10.23
C LEU A 80 0.05 11.36 -10.62
N MET A 81 -1.23 11.14 -10.93
CA MET A 81 -2.15 12.22 -11.28
C MET A 81 -2.82 12.87 -10.06
N ASP A 82 -2.74 12.25 -8.87
CA ASP A 82 -3.33 12.75 -7.61
C ASP A 82 -2.37 12.55 -6.43
N ASP A 83 -1.83 13.66 -5.89
CA ASP A 83 -0.88 13.65 -4.77
C ASP A 83 -1.42 12.95 -3.52
N SER A 84 -2.74 13.08 -3.26
CA SER A 84 -3.39 12.50 -2.10
C SER A 84 -3.56 10.99 -2.22
N LEU A 85 -3.63 10.49 -3.45
CA LEU A 85 -3.71 9.06 -3.79
C LEU A 85 -2.31 8.44 -3.77
N MET A 86 -1.32 9.15 -4.31
CA MET A 86 0.09 8.76 -4.23
C MET A 86 0.55 8.62 -2.78
N GLN A 87 0.23 9.59 -1.92
CA GLN A 87 0.62 9.55 -0.51
C GLN A 87 0.07 8.30 0.20
N GLU A 88 -1.17 7.91 -0.09
CA GLU A 88 -1.79 6.72 0.50
C GLU A 88 -1.19 5.42 -0.03
N ALA A 89 -0.86 5.37 -1.32
CA ALA A 89 -0.16 4.24 -1.91
C ALA A 89 1.24 4.06 -1.28
N LEU A 90 1.97 5.16 -1.05
CA LEU A 90 3.27 5.14 -0.38
C LEU A 90 3.14 4.71 1.09
N HIS A 91 2.15 5.21 1.83
CA HIS A 91 1.92 4.77 3.21
C HIS A 91 1.57 3.28 3.30
N LEU A 92 0.77 2.78 2.36
CA LEU A 92 0.46 1.35 2.25
C LEU A 92 1.73 0.55 1.98
N LEU A 93 2.54 0.97 1.00
CA LEU A 93 3.80 0.31 0.65
C LEU A 93 4.76 0.30 1.85
N CYS A 94 4.95 1.44 2.51
CA CYS A 94 5.77 1.55 3.71
C CYS A 94 5.28 0.60 4.82
N THR A 95 3.97 0.52 5.05
CA THR A 95 3.40 -0.37 6.08
C THR A 95 3.56 -1.86 5.72
N TYR A 96 3.42 -2.18 4.44
CA TYR A 96 3.62 -3.53 3.90
C TYR A 96 5.08 -3.98 4.01
N THR A 97 6.04 -3.10 3.72
CA THR A 97 7.48 -3.39 3.77
C THR A 97 8.09 -3.22 5.17
N ALA A 98 7.43 -2.49 6.08
CA ALA A 98 7.90 -2.31 7.45
C ALA A 98 7.91 -3.65 8.19
N ASN A 99 8.96 -3.89 8.99
CA ASN A 99 9.12 -5.09 9.82
C ASN A 99 9.14 -6.41 9.04
N TYR A 100 9.53 -6.42 7.77
CA TYR A 100 9.76 -7.67 7.05
C TYR A 100 10.94 -8.43 7.70
N PRO A 101 10.72 -9.59 8.34
CA PRO A 101 11.81 -10.32 9.02
C PRO A 101 12.85 -10.85 8.03
N SER A 102 12.50 -11.00 6.76
CA SER A 102 13.42 -11.42 5.68
C SER A 102 14.35 -10.31 5.20
N GLY A 103 14.09 -9.05 5.56
CA GLY A 103 14.92 -7.88 5.21
C GLY A 103 15.67 -7.27 6.40
N SER A 104 15.41 -7.74 7.63
CA SER A 104 16.03 -7.21 8.85
C SER A 104 17.31 -7.92 9.27
N SER A 105 17.99 -8.63 8.36
CA SER A 105 19.33 -9.19 8.61
C SER A 105 20.48 -8.25 8.18
N LEU A 106 20.19 -7.14 7.50
CA LEU A 106 21.21 -6.17 7.07
C LEU A 106 21.23 -4.86 7.85
N CYS A 107 20.43 -4.74 8.91
CA CYS A 107 20.41 -3.54 9.75
C CYS A 107 20.38 -3.89 11.23
N SER A 108 21.34 -4.72 11.67
CA SER A 108 21.80 -4.67 13.06
C SER A 108 22.61 -3.39 13.26
N PHE A 109 21.94 -2.23 13.29
CA PHE A 109 22.48 -1.15 14.09
C PHE A 109 22.32 -1.61 15.54
N GLN A 110 23.36 -2.28 16.03
CA GLN A 110 23.58 -2.45 17.45
C GLN A 110 23.61 -1.04 18.05
N THR A 111 22.48 -0.61 18.60
CA THR A 111 22.51 0.43 19.63
C THR A 111 23.22 -0.21 20.81
N THR A 112 24.55 -0.09 20.81
CA THR A 112 25.42 -0.35 21.95
C THR A 112 24.76 0.34 23.14
N GLN A 113 24.23 -0.45 24.08
CA GLN A 113 23.95 0.03 25.41
C GLN A 113 25.28 0.54 25.96
N ARG A 114 25.38 1.86 26.10
CA ARG A 114 26.50 2.49 26.77
C ARG A 114 26.31 2.23 28.27
N THR A 115 26.74 1.06 28.73
CA THR A 115 26.93 0.80 30.16
C THR A 115 27.96 1.78 30.66
N ALA A 116 27.53 2.76 31.45
CA ALA A 116 28.42 3.63 32.19
C ALA A 116 29.08 2.81 33.31
N ALA A 117 30.11 2.05 32.97
CA ALA A 117 31.09 1.57 33.93
C ALA A 117 32.10 2.71 34.12
N GLY A 118 32.04 3.37 35.28
CA GLY A 118 33.09 4.27 35.73
C GLY A 118 34.41 3.51 35.81
N ASN A 119 35.43 4.07 35.15
CA ASN A 119 36.79 3.52 35.07
C ASN A 119 37.51 3.53 36.44
N PRO A 120 38.50 2.65 36.63
CA PRO A 120 39.44 2.70 37.74
C PRO A 120 40.63 3.62 37.43
N LEU A 121 41.12 4.34 38.45
CA LEU A 121 42.50 4.78 38.68
C LEU A 121 42.66 5.17 40.15
#